data_AF-A0A2K2F8X3-F1
#
_entry.id   AF-A0A2K2F8X3-F1
#
_cell.length_a   1.000
_cell.length_b   1.000
_cell.length_c   1.000
_cell.angle_alpha   90.00
_cell.angle_beta   90.00
_cell.angle_gamma   90.00
#
_symmetry.space_group_name_H-M   'P 1'
#
loop_
_entity.id
_entity.type
_entity.pdbx_description
1 polymer ?
#
loop_
_entity_poly.entity_id
_entity_poly.type
_entity_poly.pdbx_seq_one_letter_code
_entity_poly.pdbx_strand_id
1 'polypeptide(L)'
;MAFPVNLEDLQNAILNSNLTEKDYDSHDFFILKTCITLLSSMQDLIDQIETGEGFSVHSEKEWAQFIKYYNKTYKRAKKIFHRYLKRLKIDYWEQEELVRSILWVTKLINSGFYDNDDEDVYFHAIILSGKFFTSVFYYNYLINEACDRKINSPESLLNTRKNLSSIKDERLWIEKTYIKLKDMEIDEVPEETKEMLFALWDRTFDFVQELKKCFSKTEALNN
;
A
#
# COMPACT_ATOMS: atom_id res chain seq x y z
N MET A 1 -12.78 8.71 -7.19
CA MET A 1 -11.45 9.37 -7.17
C MET A 1 -10.42 8.27 -7.28
N ALA A 2 -9.34 8.44 -8.05
CA ALA A 2 -8.39 7.34 -8.32
C ALA A 2 -7.62 6.84 -7.06
N PHE A 3 -7.49 7.69 -6.04
CA PHE A 3 -6.92 7.36 -4.73
C PHE A 3 -7.84 7.98 -3.65
N PRO A 4 -8.71 7.20 -2.99
CA PRO A 4 -9.74 7.73 -2.10
C PRO A 4 -9.21 8.11 -0.71
N VAL A 5 -8.11 7.50 -0.25
CA VAL A 5 -7.58 7.76 1.10
C VAL A 5 -6.84 9.08 1.16
N ASN A 6 -7.23 9.93 2.10
CA ASN A 6 -6.54 11.20 2.38
C ASN A 6 -5.47 11.02 3.48
N LEU A 7 -4.23 11.46 3.21
CA LEU A 7 -3.11 11.47 4.15
C LEU A 7 -2.66 12.88 4.55
N GLU A 8 -3.48 13.90 4.27
CA GLU A 8 -3.18 15.29 4.61
C GLU A 8 -2.95 15.49 6.12
N ASP A 9 -3.64 14.73 6.97
CA ASP A 9 -3.39 14.69 8.42
C ASP A 9 -1.93 14.33 8.75
N LEU A 10 -1.43 13.27 8.13
CA LEU A 10 -0.07 12.76 8.31
C LEU A 10 0.97 13.70 7.67
N GLN A 11 0.71 14.21 6.47
CA GLN A 11 1.60 15.16 5.79
C GLN A 11 1.76 16.45 6.61
N ASN A 12 0.66 17.00 7.11
CA ASN A 12 0.68 18.17 7.99
C ASN A 12 1.41 17.88 9.30
N ALA A 13 1.22 16.69 9.87
CA ALA A 13 1.95 16.29 11.07
C ALA A 13 3.48 16.22 10.82
N ILE A 14 3.92 15.71 9.67
CA ILE A 14 5.34 15.68 9.28
C ILE A 14 5.90 17.10 9.15
N LEU A 15 5.23 17.99 8.43
CA LEU A 15 5.67 19.37 8.22
C LEU A 15 5.82 20.13 9.56
N ASN A 16 4.94 19.84 10.52
CA ASN A 16 4.95 20.43 11.86
C ASN A 16 5.81 19.65 12.89
N SER A 17 6.45 18.57 12.49
CA SER A 17 7.26 17.75 13.40
C SER A 17 8.60 18.41 13.76
N ASN A 18 9.29 17.88 14.78
CA ASN A 18 10.65 18.29 15.14
C ASN A 18 11.72 17.30 14.65
N LEU A 19 11.36 16.49 13.65
CA LEU A 19 12.26 15.48 13.09
C LEU A 19 13.28 16.10 12.13
N THR A 20 14.39 15.40 12.00
CA THR A 20 15.52 15.70 11.11
C THR A 20 15.63 14.65 10.02
N GLU A 21 16.47 14.89 9.02
CA GLU A 21 16.79 13.93 7.97
C GLU A 21 17.20 12.55 8.54
N LYS A 22 18.05 12.51 9.56
CA LYS A 22 18.44 11.26 10.24
C LYS A 22 17.26 10.49 10.83
N ASP A 23 16.24 11.19 11.30
CA ASP A 23 15.03 10.55 11.83
C ASP A 23 14.22 9.91 10.68
N TYR A 24 14.19 10.54 9.50
CA TYR A 24 13.51 10.01 8.31
C TYR A 24 14.31 8.89 7.62
N ASP A 25 15.63 8.88 7.75
CA ASP A 25 16.49 7.81 7.23
C ASP A 25 16.59 6.60 8.16
N SER A 26 16.02 6.69 9.36
CA SER A 26 16.09 5.64 10.36
C SER A 26 15.31 4.38 9.94
N HIS A 27 15.77 3.23 10.44
CA HIS A 27 15.08 1.96 10.24
C HIS A 27 13.66 1.98 10.83
N ASP A 28 13.48 2.60 11.99
CA ASP A 28 12.17 2.73 12.65
C ASP A 28 11.17 3.48 11.77
N PHE A 29 11.59 4.61 11.18
CA PHE A 29 10.74 5.35 10.26
C PHE A 29 10.47 4.55 8.98
N PHE A 30 11.44 3.78 8.48
CA PHE A 30 11.22 2.89 7.34
C PHE A 30 10.12 1.85 7.62
N ILE A 31 10.18 1.15 8.76
CA ILE A 31 9.13 0.19 9.17
C ILE A 31 7.78 0.88 9.30
N LEU A 32 7.75 1.98 10.05
CA LEU A 32 6.52 2.72 10.34
C LEU A 32 5.88 3.28 9.06
N LYS A 33 6.67 3.89 8.18
CA LYS A 33 6.21 4.40 6.88
C LYS A 33 5.64 3.26 6.04
N THR A 34 6.38 2.14 5.93
CA THR A 34 5.93 0.96 5.17
C THR A 34 4.60 0.43 5.68
N CYS A 35 4.46 0.30 7.01
CA CYS A 35 3.22 -0.14 7.64
C CYS A 35 2.05 0.81 7.34
N ILE A 36 2.24 2.12 7.52
CA ILE A 36 1.20 3.11 7.22
C ILE A 36 0.80 3.05 5.76
N THR A 37 1.77 3.04 4.84
CA THR A 37 1.52 2.99 3.40
C THR A 37 0.72 1.74 3.02
N LEU A 38 1.12 0.56 3.50
CA LEU A 38 0.40 -0.69 3.20
C LEU A 38 -1.03 -0.70 3.76
N LEU A 39 -1.23 -0.18 4.97
CA LEU A 39 -2.56 -0.06 5.57
C LEU A 39 -3.43 0.95 4.81
N SER A 40 -2.88 2.09 4.38
CA SER A 40 -3.60 3.05 3.52
C SER A 40 -3.97 2.41 2.18
N SER A 41 -3.10 1.62 1.55
CA SER A 41 -3.44 0.91 0.32
C SER A 41 -4.50 -0.17 0.51
N MET A 42 -4.50 -0.84 1.67
CA MET A 42 -5.56 -1.77 2.02
C MET A 42 -6.90 -1.03 2.25
N GLN A 43 -6.90 0.19 2.82
CA GLN A 43 -8.12 1.02 2.87
C GLN A 43 -8.69 1.28 1.48
N ASP A 44 -7.84 1.64 0.51
CA ASP A 44 -8.28 1.89 -0.87
C ASP A 44 -8.94 0.63 -1.47
N LEU A 45 -8.36 -0.56 -1.25
CA LEU A 45 -8.99 -1.82 -1.66
C LEU A 45 -10.32 -2.07 -0.94
N ILE A 46 -10.38 -1.85 0.37
CA ILE A 46 -11.61 -2.01 1.17
C ILE A 46 -12.71 -1.10 0.62
N ASP A 47 -12.40 0.18 0.36
CA ASP A 47 -13.35 1.15 -0.16
C ASP A 47 -13.91 0.68 -1.52
N GLN A 48 -13.06 0.08 -2.39
CA GLN A 48 -13.50 -0.47 -3.67
C GLN A 48 -14.41 -1.70 -3.50
N ILE A 49 -14.05 -2.62 -2.61
CA ILE A 49 -14.85 -3.81 -2.28
C ILE A 49 -16.24 -3.39 -1.78
N GLU A 50 -16.30 -2.40 -0.88
CA GLU A 50 -17.56 -1.92 -0.31
C GLU A 50 -18.44 -1.19 -1.34
N THR A 51 -17.86 -0.65 -2.42
CA THR A 51 -18.63 -0.10 -3.56
C THR A 51 -19.15 -1.15 -4.55
N GLY A 52 -18.84 -2.44 -4.33
CA GLY A 52 -19.32 -3.54 -5.17
C GLY A 52 -18.51 -3.76 -6.45
N GLU A 53 -17.31 -3.18 -6.56
CA GLU A 53 -16.43 -3.39 -7.71
C GLU A 53 -15.64 -4.70 -7.58
N GLY A 54 -16.26 -5.82 -7.98
CA GLY A 54 -15.51 -7.04 -8.36
C GLY A 54 -15.20 -8.03 -7.23
N PHE A 55 -15.79 -7.90 -6.04
CA PHE A 55 -15.67 -8.91 -4.98
C PHE A 55 -17.02 -9.24 -4.33
N SER A 56 -17.25 -10.54 -4.11
CA SER A 56 -18.32 -11.03 -3.26
C SER A 56 -17.80 -11.29 -1.85
N VAL A 57 -18.34 -10.57 -0.87
CA VAL A 57 -18.16 -10.93 0.54
C VAL A 57 -19.01 -12.16 0.82
N HIS A 58 -18.38 -13.33 0.87
CA HIS A 58 -19.08 -14.61 1.11
C HIS A 58 -19.67 -14.71 2.53
N SER A 59 -19.15 -13.93 3.48
CA SER A 59 -19.60 -13.91 4.87
C SER A 59 -19.51 -12.49 5.43
N GLU A 60 -20.67 -11.82 5.58
CA GLU A 60 -20.75 -10.49 6.19
C GLU A 60 -20.16 -10.47 7.60
N LYS A 61 -20.32 -11.57 8.34
CA LYS A 61 -19.77 -11.72 9.70
C LYS A 61 -18.24 -11.72 9.68
N GLU A 62 -17.62 -12.47 8.77
CA GLU A 62 -16.16 -12.52 8.65
C GLU A 62 -15.61 -11.20 8.14
N TRP A 63 -16.30 -10.55 7.20
CA TRP A 63 -15.95 -9.21 6.74
C TRP A 63 -15.99 -8.18 7.85
N ALA A 64 -17.08 -8.15 8.64
CA ALA A 64 -17.19 -7.24 9.77
C ALA A 64 -16.08 -7.47 10.82
N GLN A 65 -15.68 -8.73 11.04
CA GLN A 65 -14.55 -9.07 11.92
C GLN A 65 -13.22 -8.60 11.34
N PHE A 66 -13.00 -8.80 10.04
CA PHE A 66 -11.84 -8.31 9.31
C PHE A 66 -11.73 -6.79 9.41
N ILE A 67 -12.79 -6.05 9.06
CA ILE A 67 -12.84 -4.58 9.11
C ILE A 67 -12.58 -4.07 10.54
N LYS A 68 -13.15 -4.73 11.55
CA LYS A 68 -12.90 -4.38 12.96
C LYS A 68 -11.43 -4.55 13.33
N TYR A 69 -10.80 -5.65 12.93
CA TYR A 69 -9.38 -5.90 13.19
C TYR A 69 -8.50 -4.89 12.44
N TYR A 70 -8.74 -4.72 11.14
CA TYR A 70 -8.07 -3.75 10.29
C TYR A 70 -8.11 -2.33 10.88
N ASN A 71 -9.30 -1.83 11.24
CA ASN A 71 -9.47 -0.48 11.80
C ASN A 71 -8.70 -0.29 13.11
N LYS A 72 -8.67 -1.32 13.96
CA LYS A 72 -7.88 -1.31 15.20
C LYS A 72 -6.38 -1.18 14.88
N THR A 73 -5.88 -2.00 13.95
CA THR A 73 -4.48 -2.00 13.51
C THR A 73 -4.08 -0.66 12.90
N TYR A 74 -4.90 -0.12 11.99
CA TYR A 74 -4.61 1.14 11.32
C TYR A 74 -4.61 2.34 12.28
N LYS A 75 -5.59 2.41 13.20
CA LYS A 75 -5.61 3.43 14.26
C LYS A 75 -4.38 3.36 15.15
N ARG A 76 -3.91 2.15 15.46
CA ARG A 76 -2.72 1.93 16.30
C ARG A 76 -1.45 2.37 15.57
N ALA A 77 -1.26 1.98 14.31
CA ALA A 77 -0.14 2.45 13.49
C ALA A 77 -0.12 3.98 13.38
N LYS A 78 -1.26 4.63 13.11
CA LYS A 78 -1.36 6.10 13.12
C LYS A 78 -0.97 6.71 14.46
N LYS A 79 -1.36 6.10 15.59
CA LYS A 79 -0.97 6.57 16.93
C LYS A 79 0.55 6.51 17.13
N ILE A 80 1.19 5.40 16.72
CA ILE A 80 2.65 5.26 16.77
C ILE A 80 3.31 6.31 15.88
N PHE A 81 2.78 6.55 14.68
CA PHE A 81 3.26 7.58 13.76
C PHE A 81 3.30 8.97 14.41
N HIS A 82 2.17 9.41 14.97
CA HIS A 82 2.07 10.72 15.62
C HIS A 82 2.97 10.85 16.86
N ARG A 83 3.22 9.75 17.58
CA ARG A 83 4.18 9.72 18.68
C ARG A 83 5.62 9.86 18.17
N TYR A 84 5.97 9.12 17.13
CA TYR A 84 7.29 9.16 16.50
C TYR A 84 7.64 10.58 16.03
N LEU A 85 6.69 11.28 15.40
CA LEU A 85 6.87 12.68 14.98
C LEU A 85 7.17 13.66 16.13
N LYS A 86 6.85 13.29 17.38
CA LYS A 86 7.18 14.03 18.59
C LYS A 86 8.52 13.58 19.22
N ARG A 87 9.34 12.83 18.49
CA ARG A 87 10.60 12.21 18.95
C ARG A 87 10.43 11.21 20.10
N LEU A 88 9.23 10.64 20.24
CA LEU A 88 9.05 9.51 21.15
C LEU A 88 9.58 8.27 20.43
N LYS A 89 10.48 7.53 21.10
CA LYS A 89 11.01 6.28 20.58
C LYS A 89 9.88 5.29 20.33
N ILE A 90 10.00 4.55 19.22
CA ILE A 90 9.25 3.32 19.00
C ILE A 90 9.92 2.28 19.88
N ASP A 91 9.14 1.68 20.78
CA ASP A 91 9.65 0.57 21.58
C ASP A 91 9.62 -0.74 20.78
N TYR A 92 10.33 -1.74 21.28
CA TYR A 92 10.45 -3.05 20.63
C TYR A 92 9.09 -3.69 20.33
N TRP A 93 8.12 -3.58 21.25
CA TRP A 93 6.79 -4.17 21.06
C TRP A 93 5.99 -3.43 19.98
N GLU A 94 6.12 -2.11 19.91
CA GLU A 94 5.54 -1.30 18.84
C GLU A 94 6.19 -1.66 17.49
N GLN A 95 7.50 -1.90 17.45
CA GLN A 95 8.19 -2.33 16.23
C GLN A 95 7.70 -3.72 15.79
N GLU A 96 7.62 -4.71 16.69
CA GLU A 96 7.04 -6.02 16.40
C GLU A 96 5.61 -5.91 15.89
N GLU A 97 4.78 -5.07 16.52
CA GLU A 97 3.39 -4.86 16.12
C GLU A 97 3.30 -4.31 14.69
N LEU A 98 4.17 -3.36 14.32
CA LEU A 98 4.24 -2.82 12.96
C LEU A 98 4.69 -3.89 11.95
N VAL A 99 5.73 -4.67 12.27
CA VAL A 99 6.24 -5.74 11.40
C VAL A 99 5.19 -6.83 11.18
N ARG A 100 4.50 -7.28 12.24
CA ARG A 100 3.40 -8.23 12.13
C ARG A 100 2.26 -7.69 11.27
N SER A 101 1.96 -6.40 11.37
CA SER A 101 0.94 -5.75 10.53
C SER A 101 1.34 -5.72 9.06
N ILE A 102 2.62 -5.44 8.75
CA ILE A 102 3.17 -5.50 7.39
C ILE A 102 3.04 -6.91 6.83
N LEU A 103 3.49 -7.93 7.58
CA LEU A 103 3.42 -9.33 7.14
C LEU A 103 1.98 -9.82 6.98
N TRP A 104 1.07 -9.38 7.86
CA TRP A 104 -0.35 -9.68 7.75
C TRP A 104 -0.97 -9.12 6.47
N VAL A 105 -0.77 -7.83 6.16
CA VAL A 105 -1.23 -7.23 4.90
C VAL A 105 -0.62 -7.96 3.71
N THR A 106 0.69 -8.22 3.75
CA THR A 106 1.40 -8.90 2.66
C THR A 106 0.89 -10.32 2.42
N LYS A 107 0.55 -11.05 3.48
CA LYS A 107 -0.07 -12.38 3.38
C LYS A 107 -1.45 -12.30 2.75
N LEU A 108 -2.29 -11.35 3.15
CA LEU A 108 -3.63 -11.17 2.60
C LEU A 108 -3.61 -10.87 1.10
N ILE A 109 -2.70 -10.00 0.67
CA ILE A 109 -2.51 -9.65 -0.74
C ILE A 109 -2.03 -10.88 -1.53
N ASN A 110 -1.07 -11.63 -0.98
CA ASN A 110 -0.59 -12.85 -1.62
C ASN A 110 -1.71 -13.88 -1.78
N SER A 111 -2.47 -14.15 -0.71
CA SER A 111 -3.56 -15.12 -0.76
C SER A 111 -4.73 -14.66 -1.63
N GLY A 112 -4.99 -13.36 -1.68
CA GLY A 112 -6.12 -12.80 -2.42
C GLY A 112 -5.86 -12.72 -3.93
N PHE A 113 -4.61 -12.62 -4.37
CA PHE A 113 -4.25 -12.43 -5.77
C PHE A 113 -3.48 -13.61 -6.38
N TYR A 114 -2.77 -14.43 -5.60
CA TYR A 114 -1.76 -15.37 -6.14
C TYR A 114 -1.81 -16.82 -5.62
N ASP A 115 -2.36 -17.13 -4.44
CA ASP A 115 -2.35 -18.52 -3.88
C ASP A 115 -3.45 -19.44 -4.47
N ASN A 116 -3.97 -19.14 -5.66
CA ASN A 116 -4.93 -20.00 -6.36
C ASN A 116 -4.17 -20.97 -7.28
N ASP A 117 -3.53 -21.98 -6.69
CA ASP A 117 -2.66 -22.94 -7.39
C ASP A 117 -3.38 -23.77 -8.49
N ASP A 118 -4.70 -23.69 -8.62
CA ASP A 118 -5.52 -24.47 -9.57
C ASP A 118 -6.61 -23.64 -10.32
N GLU A 119 -6.64 -22.30 -10.22
CA GLU A 119 -7.67 -21.47 -10.89
C GLU A 119 -7.10 -20.50 -11.93
N ASP A 120 -7.88 -20.22 -12.96
CA ASP A 120 -7.57 -19.22 -13.99
C ASP A 120 -7.25 -17.86 -13.36
N VAL A 121 -6.22 -17.18 -13.88
CA VAL A 121 -5.90 -15.81 -13.46
C VAL A 121 -7.04 -14.87 -13.87
N TYR A 122 -7.90 -14.54 -12.90
CA TYR A 122 -9.04 -13.65 -13.15
C TYR A 122 -8.58 -12.22 -13.45
N PHE A 123 -9.09 -11.64 -14.54
CA PHE A 123 -8.84 -10.26 -14.95
C PHE A 123 -9.00 -9.24 -13.80
N HIS A 124 -10.00 -9.43 -12.95
CA HIS A 124 -10.25 -8.58 -11.78
C HIS A 124 -9.08 -8.61 -10.79
N ALA A 125 -8.49 -9.77 -10.52
CA ALA A 125 -7.32 -9.88 -9.65
C ALA A 125 -6.12 -9.10 -10.23
N ILE A 126 -6.00 -9.01 -11.57
CA ILE A 126 -4.92 -8.23 -12.22
C ILE A 126 -5.11 -6.75 -12.01
N ILE A 127 -6.33 -6.29 -12.20
CA ILE A 127 -6.69 -4.89 -11.96
C ILE A 127 -6.45 -4.54 -10.49
N LEU A 128 -6.89 -5.39 -9.56
CA LEU A 128 -6.81 -5.12 -8.13
C LEU A 128 -5.38 -5.16 -7.59
N SER A 129 -4.54 -6.08 -8.07
CA SER A 129 -3.11 -6.11 -7.73
C SER A 129 -2.42 -4.83 -8.22
N GLY A 130 -2.70 -4.41 -9.45
CA GLY A 130 -2.21 -3.15 -10.00
C GLY A 130 -2.68 -1.92 -9.22
N LYS A 131 -3.97 -1.89 -8.85
CA LYS A 131 -4.56 -0.83 -8.02
C LYS A 131 -3.87 -0.76 -6.65
N PHE A 132 -3.66 -1.90 -6.00
CA PHE A 132 -2.94 -1.98 -4.73
C PHE A 132 -1.50 -1.46 -4.85
N PHE A 133 -0.76 -1.96 -5.84
CA PHE A 133 0.62 -1.56 -6.10
C PHE A 133 0.75 -0.04 -6.28
N THR A 134 -0.05 0.52 -7.20
CA THR A 134 -0.04 1.97 -7.46
C THR A 134 -0.42 2.77 -6.22
N SER A 135 -1.35 2.30 -5.40
CA SER A 135 -1.71 2.95 -4.14
C SER A 135 -0.58 2.91 -3.10
N VAL A 136 0.17 1.81 -3.00
CA VAL A 136 1.35 1.73 -2.12
C VAL A 136 2.36 2.79 -2.50
N PHE A 137 2.76 2.86 -3.76
CA PHE A 137 3.74 3.85 -4.20
C PHE A 137 3.21 5.27 -4.08
N TYR A 138 1.94 5.51 -4.41
CA TYR A 138 1.31 6.82 -4.25
C TYR A 138 1.37 7.33 -2.81
N TYR A 139 0.88 6.53 -1.85
CA TYR A 139 0.88 6.92 -0.43
C TYR A 139 2.30 7.02 0.15
N ASN A 140 3.25 6.21 -0.33
CA ASN A 140 4.66 6.34 0.03
C ASN A 140 5.22 7.70 -0.43
N TYR A 141 4.98 8.06 -1.69
CA TYR A 141 5.50 9.31 -2.23
C TYR A 141 4.83 10.55 -1.63
N LEU A 142 3.56 10.49 -1.21
CA LEU A 142 2.93 11.58 -0.45
C LEU A 142 3.64 11.82 0.89
N ILE A 143 4.03 10.75 1.58
CA ILE A 143 4.80 10.85 2.82
C ILE A 143 6.20 11.40 2.53
N ASN A 144 6.89 10.87 1.51
CA ASN A 144 8.21 11.37 1.11
C ASN A 144 8.17 12.85 0.73
N GLU A 145 7.13 13.30 0.03
CA GLU A 145 7.01 14.72 -0.36
C GLU A 145 6.94 15.63 0.88
N ALA A 146 6.21 15.21 1.91
CA ALA A 146 6.15 15.94 3.16
C ALA A 146 7.50 15.94 3.91
N CYS A 147 8.22 14.81 3.90
CA CYS A 147 9.57 14.70 4.45
C CYS A 147 10.55 15.61 3.71
N ASP A 148 10.59 15.57 2.37
CA ASP A 148 11.46 16.37 1.51
C ASP A 148 11.25 17.88 1.73
N ARG A 149 9.99 18.29 1.85
CA ARG A 149 9.63 19.67 2.21
C ARG A 149 10.11 20.02 3.61
N LYS A 150 9.99 19.11 4.57
CA LYS A 150 10.40 19.36 5.96
C LYS A 150 11.92 19.55 6.10
N ILE A 151 12.70 18.76 5.37
CA ILE A 151 14.17 18.87 5.40
C ILE A 151 14.73 19.88 4.38
N ASN A 152 13.85 20.53 3.59
CA ASN A 152 14.22 21.45 2.52
C ASN A 152 15.20 20.82 1.51
N SER A 153 14.88 19.63 0.96
CA SER A 153 15.68 18.96 -0.07
C SER A 153 15.04 19.14 -1.46
N PRO A 154 15.46 20.15 -2.28
CA PRO A 154 14.75 20.49 -3.51
C PRO A 154 14.89 19.44 -4.62
N GLU A 155 16.04 18.77 -4.70
CA GLU A 155 16.29 17.72 -5.69
C GLU A 155 15.48 16.45 -5.39
N SER A 156 15.47 16.01 -4.13
CA SER A 156 14.62 14.91 -3.68
C SER A 156 13.14 15.22 -3.93
N LEU A 157 12.71 16.43 -3.57
CA LEU A 157 11.33 16.88 -3.78
C LEU A 157 10.93 16.85 -5.27
N LEU A 158 11.82 17.25 -6.18
CA LEU A 158 11.57 17.21 -7.61
C LEU A 158 11.36 15.77 -8.10
N ASN A 159 12.23 14.84 -7.66
CA ASN A 159 12.12 13.43 -8.02
C ASN A 159 10.85 12.79 -7.43
N THR A 160 10.53 13.06 -6.16
CA THR A 160 9.30 12.60 -5.53
C THR A 160 8.06 13.08 -6.28
N ARG A 161 8.02 14.33 -6.73
CA ARG A 161 6.89 14.86 -7.53
C ARG A 161 6.78 14.23 -8.91
N LYS A 162 7.89 13.96 -9.58
CA LYS A 162 7.90 13.22 -10.85
C LYS A 162 7.32 11.82 -10.66
N ASN A 163 7.76 11.11 -9.63
CA ASN A 163 7.27 9.78 -9.30
C ASN A 163 5.77 9.78 -8.92
N LEU A 164 5.31 10.80 -8.17
CA LEU A 164 3.88 11.02 -7.89
C LEU A 164 3.06 11.22 -9.17
N SER A 165 3.58 11.94 -10.16
CA SER A 165 2.88 12.10 -11.44
C SER A 165 2.81 10.76 -12.18
N SER A 166 3.93 10.07 -12.29
CA SER A 166 4.02 8.78 -13.00
C SER A 166 3.05 7.74 -12.41
N ILE A 167 2.99 7.62 -11.08
CA ILE A 167 2.12 6.62 -10.44
C ILE A 167 0.63 7.00 -10.55
N LYS A 168 0.31 8.30 -10.62
CA LYS A 168 -1.05 8.76 -10.91
C LYS A 168 -1.47 8.41 -12.33
N ASP A 169 -0.58 8.61 -13.29
CA ASP A 169 -0.84 8.29 -14.69
C ASP A 169 -1.04 6.77 -14.88
N GLU A 170 -0.21 5.95 -14.23
CA GLU A 170 -0.37 4.49 -14.22
C GLU A 170 -1.71 4.07 -13.58
N ARG A 171 -2.10 4.63 -12.43
CA ARG A 171 -3.41 4.36 -11.82
C ARG A 171 -4.56 4.76 -12.73
N LEU A 172 -4.49 5.92 -13.37
CA LEU A 172 -5.52 6.37 -14.31
C LEU A 172 -5.63 5.45 -15.53
N TRP A 173 -4.50 4.92 -16.02
CA TRP A 173 -4.51 3.91 -17.08
C TRP A 173 -5.18 2.61 -16.62
N ILE A 174 -4.89 2.13 -15.40
CA ILE A 174 -5.56 0.94 -14.83
C ILE A 174 -7.07 1.14 -14.75
N GLU A 175 -7.53 2.28 -14.21
CA GLU A 175 -8.97 2.57 -14.09
C GLU A 175 -9.66 2.63 -15.46
N LYS A 176 -9.05 3.32 -16.43
CA LYS A 176 -9.59 3.40 -17.80
C LYS A 176 -9.64 2.02 -18.46
N THR A 177 -8.61 1.20 -18.25
CA THR A 177 -8.52 -0.16 -18.78
C THR A 177 -9.60 -1.04 -18.17
N TYR A 178 -9.79 -0.99 -16.85
CA TYR A 178 -10.87 -1.70 -16.17
C TYR A 178 -12.25 -1.29 -16.68
N ILE A 179 -12.56 0.02 -16.74
CA ILE A 179 -13.85 0.51 -17.21
C ILE A 179 -14.15 0.04 -18.65
N LYS A 180 -13.12 -0.02 -19.50
CA LYS A 180 -13.27 -0.42 -20.90
C LYS A 180 -13.46 -1.93 -21.07
N LEU A 181 -12.81 -2.74 -20.24
CA LEU A 181 -12.66 -4.18 -20.47
C LEU A 181 -13.40 -5.07 -19.47
N LYS A 182 -13.96 -4.53 -18.38
CA LYS A 182 -14.60 -5.32 -17.32
C LYS A 182 -15.75 -6.23 -17.79
N ASP A 183 -16.38 -5.90 -18.91
CA ASP A 183 -17.49 -6.64 -19.50
C ASP A 183 -17.07 -7.48 -20.73
N MET A 184 -15.78 -7.49 -21.07
CA MET A 184 -15.21 -8.25 -22.19
C MET A 184 -14.64 -9.59 -21.71
N GLU A 185 -14.69 -10.62 -22.55
CA GLU A 185 -13.93 -11.85 -22.30
C GLU A 185 -12.42 -11.57 -22.45
N ILE A 186 -11.59 -12.25 -21.66
CA ILE A 186 -10.13 -11.99 -21.67
C ILE A 186 -9.54 -12.19 -23.06
N ASP A 187 -10.05 -13.15 -23.85
CA ASP A 187 -9.59 -13.44 -25.21
C ASP A 187 -9.85 -12.30 -26.20
N GLU A 188 -10.80 -11.41 -25.89
CA GLU A 188 -11.12 -10.21 -26.68
C GLU A 188 -10.24 -9.00 -26.34
N VAL A 189 -9.46 -9.07 -25.25
CA VAL A 189 -8.55 -8.00 -24.84
C VAL A 189 -7.35 -7.95 -25.81
N PRO A 190 -6.96 -6.76 -26.31
CA PRO A 190 -5.78 -6.62 -27.15
C PRO A 190 -4.51 -7.15 -26.48
N GLU A 191 -3.68 -7.88 -27.23
CA GLU A 191 -2.49 -8.56 -26.70
C GLU A 191 -1.53 -7.59 -25.97
N GLU A 192 -1.27 -6.42 -26.55
CA GLU A 192 -0.46 -5.38 -25.93
C GLU A 192 -1.00 -4.96 -24.54
N THR A 193 -2.33 -4.89 -24.40
CA THR A 193 -2.96 -4.57 -23.11
C THR A 193 -2.82 -5.73 -22.12
N LYS A 194 -2.93 -6.99 -22.57
CA LYS A 194 -2.68 -8.17 -21.73
C LYS A 194 -1.24 -8.18 -21.22
N GLU A 195 -0.27 -7.98 -22.10
CA GLU A 195 1.16 -7.95 -21.75
C GLU A 195 1.45 -6.88 -20.68
N MET A 196 0.91 -5.67 -20.83
CA MET A 196 1.06 -4.60 -19.84
C MET A 196 0.42 -4.95 -18.48
N LEU A 197 -0.75 -5.59 -18.50
CA LEU A 197 -1.47 -6.01 -17.30
C LEU A 197 -0.72 -7.13 -16.56
N PHE A 198 -0.23 -8.15 -17.27
CA PHE A 198 0.60 -9.21 -16.67
C PHE A 198 1.94 -8.67 -16.17
N ALA A 199 2.58 -7.75 -16.89
CA ALA A 199 3.79 -7.09 -16.39
C ALA A 199 3.53 -6.29 -15.09
N LEU A 200 2.32 -5.73 -14.91
CA LEU A 200 1.92 -5.09 -13.65
C LEU A 200 1.64 -6.11 -12.55
N TRP A 201 0.98 -7.22 -12.88
CA TRP A 201 0.75 -8.35 -11.97
C TRP A 201 2.06 -8.89 -11.41
N ASP A 202 3.03 -9.17 -12.29
CA ASP A 202 4.34 -9.73 -11.93
C ASP A 202 5.14 -8.75 -11.08
N ARG A 203 5.17 -7.46 -11.46
CA ARG A 203 5.81 -6.42 -10.63
C ARG A 203 5.18 -6.32 -9.23
N THR A 204 3.86 -6.49 -9.14
CA THR A 204 3.16 -6.50 -7.85
C THR A 204 3.53 -7.75 -7.04
N PHE A 205 3.63 -8.91 -7.69
CA PHE A 205 4.05 -10.15 -7.05
C PHE A 205 5.46 -10.03 -6.47
N ASP A 206 6.42 -9.61 -7.29
CA ASP A 206 7.81 -9.44 -6.89
C ASP A 206 7.94 -8.48 -5.72
N PHE A 207 7.19 -7.37 -5.74
CA PHE A 207 7.11 -6.43 -4.64
C PHE A 207 6.63 -7.09 -3.34
N VAL A 208 5.55 -7.89 -3.40
CA VAL A 208 4.99 -8.62 -2.26
C VAL A 208 5.99 -9.66 -1.72
N GLN A 209 6.70 -10.38 -2.60
CA GLN A 209 7.71 -11.35 -2.17
C GLN A 209 8.92 -10.68 -1.49
N GLU A 210 9.39 -9.56 -2.03
CA GLU A 210 10.49 -8.81 -1.41
C GLU A 210 10.08 -8.20 -0.06
N LEU A 211 8.83 -7.75 0.10
CA LEU A 211 8.29 -7.35 1.42
C LEU A 211 8.35 -8.52 2.42
N LYS A 212 7.82 -9.69 2.07
CA LYS A 212 7.89 -10.88 2.94
C LYS A 212 9.33 -11.17 3.34
N LYS A 213 10.23 -11.25 2.37
CA LYS A 213 11.65 -11.55 2.60
C LYS A 213 12.34 -10.50 3.47
N CYS A 214 12.02 -9.22 3.29
CA CYS A 214 12.58 -8.13 4.08
C CYS A 214 12.15 -8.22 5.54
N PHE A 215 10.85 -8.38 5.79
CA PHE A 215 10.28 -8.26 7.13
C PHE A 215 10.20 -9.57 7.92
N SER A 216 10.16 -10.74 7.26
CA SER A 216 10.28 -12.04 7.93
C SER A 216 11.68 -12.28 8.50
N LYS A 217 12.73 -11.70 7.89
CA LYS A 217 14.08 -11.72 8.46
C LYS A 217 14.19 -10.83 9.71
N THR A 218 13.45 -9.72 9.74
CA THR A 218 13.38 -8.83 10.90
C THR A 218 12.73 -9.53 12.11
N GLU A 219 11.74 -10.40 11.91
CA GLU A 219 11.20 -11.25 12.98
C GLU A 219 12.21 -12.31 13.45
N ALA A 220 13.03 -12.85 12.56
CA ALA A 220 14.03 -13.87 12.90
C ALA A 220 15.26 -13.33 13.65
N LEU A 221 15.61 -12.06 13.48
CA LEU A 221 16.71 -11.39 14.21
C LEU A 221 16.32 -10.94 15.62
N ASN A 222 15.02 -10.95 15.91
CA ASN A 222 14.42 -10.47 17.15
C ASN A 222 14.05 -11.61 18.12
N ASN A 223 14.18 -12.88 17.70
CA ASN A 223 14.05 -14.10 18.52
C ASN A 223 15.43 -14.69 18.86
#